data_AF-A0A838S282-F1
#
_entry.id   AF-A0A838S282-F1
#
_cell.length_a   1.000
_cell.length_b   1.000
_cell.length_c   1.000
_cell.angle_alpha   90.00
_cell.angle_beta   90.00
_cell.angle_gamma   90.00
#
_symmetry.space_group_name_H-M   'P 1'
#
loop_
_entity.id
_entity.type
_entity.pdbx_description
1 polymer ?
#
loop_
_entity_poly.entity_id
_entity_poly.type
_entity_poly.pdbx_seq_one_letter_code
_entity_poly.pdbx_strand_id
1 'polypeptide(L)'
;MTTGFERTRGGGAHAHFEDVEARMLASLAAQVVELVRDGAAQPGVVGADPDAGDPLAALVGMGADAPLARPDDPALARLLPDGYGGDESEATDAADFRRYTEPGLRELKATNAANLITSLLEAGADLSGLGGDQTDAPGTDAEPAGVDVELDADAVDGWLRCLTDIRLALGTRLGVEQDDDERWEQLPDDDPDKAMHDVYDWL
;
A
#
# COMPACT_ATOMS: atom_id res chain seq x y z
N MET A 1 -0.27 23.37 4.73
CA MET A 1 1.18 23.19 4.42
C MET A 1 1.72 22.29 5.51
N THR A 2 1.71 20.99 5.25
CA THR A 2 2.15 19.95 6.18
C THR A 2 3.57 20.26 6.63
N THR A 3 3.78 20.43 7.93
CA THR A 3 5.14 20.30 8.47
C THR A 3 5.50 18.84 8.33
N GLY A 4 6.48 18.53 7.47
CA GLY A 4 6.94 17.16 7.26
C GLY A 4 7.49 16.53 8.54
N PHE A 5 8.00 15.30 8.44
CA PHE A 5 8.53 14.57 9.59
C PHE A 5 9.71 15.31 10.26
N GLU A 6 9.54 15.65 11.54
CA GLU A 6 10.59 16.20 12.38
C GLU A 6 11.18 15.11 13.27
N ARG A 7 12.50 14.92 13.19
CA ARG A 7 13.19 13.91 13.99
C ARG A 7 13.20 14.27 15.47
N THR A 8 12.81 13.33 16.33
CA THR A 8 12.88 13.47 17.79
C THR A 8 14.17 12.89 18.36
N ARG A 9 14.50 13.27 19.60
CA ARG A 9 15.64 12.68 20.32
C ARG A 9 15.32 11.20 20.62
N GLY A 10 16.20 10.30 20.21
CA GLY A 10 16.00 8.85 20.39
C GLY A 10 15.71 8.08 19.10
N GLY A 11 15.61 8.77 17.95
CA GLY A 11 15.43 8.12 16.65
C GLY A 11 13.98 8.03 16.16
N GLY A 12 13.02 8.52 16.93
CA GLY A 12 11.63 8.69 16.51
C GLY A 12 11.40 9.92 15.64
N ALA A 13 10.13 10.19 15.34
CA ALA A 13 9.68 11.34 14.57
C ALA A 13 8.36 11.90 15.10
N HIS A 14 8.11 13.17 14.80
CA HIS A 14 6.84 13.85 15.00
C HIS A 14 6.37 14.36 13.63
N ALA A 15 5.08 14.23 13.33
CA ALA A 15 4.48 14.75 12.10
C ALA A 15 3.09 15.31 12.39
N HIS A 16 2.74 16.41 11.73
CA HIS A 16 1.41 17.01 11.80
C HIS A 16 0.71 16.84 10.47
N PHE A 17 -0.53 16.35 10.48
CA PHE A 17 -1.34 16.15 9.28
C PHE A 17 -2.65 16.91 9.39
N GLU A 18 -3.07 17.58 8.32
CA GLU A 18 -4.44 18.09 8.22
C GLU A 18 -5.42 16.90 8.20
N ASP A 19 -6.66 17.08 8.67
CA ASP A 19 -7.66 15.99 8.74
C ASP A 19 -7.86 15.27 7.39
N VAL A 20 -7.85 16.03 6.30
CA VAL A 20 -8.00 15.49 4.94
C VAL A 20 -6.80 14.63 4.57
N GLU A 21 -5.58 15.06 4.92
CA GLU A 21 -4.34 14.31 4.67
C GLU A 21 -4.30 13.01 5.48
N ALA A 22 -4.68 13.06 6.77
CA ALA A 22 -4.75 11.88 7.63
C ALA A 22 -5.77 10.84 7.08
N ARG A 23 -6.96 11.30 6.66
CA ARG A 23 -7.97 10.43 6.04
C ARG A 23 -7.49 9.84 4.72
N MET A 24 -6.83 10.64 3.90
CA MET A 24 -6.25 10.21 2.63
C MET A 24 -5.18 9.13 2.85
N LEU A 25 -4.22 9.36 3.74
CA LEU A 25 -3.18 8.39 4.09
C LEU A 25 -3.77 7.08 4.62
N ALA A 26 -4.75 7.16 5.53
CA ALA A 26 -5.43 5.98 6.05
C ALA A 26 -6.17 5.20 4.95
N SER A 27 -6.83 5.91 4.02
CA SER A 27 -7.49 5.30 2.86
C SER A 27 -6.49 4.57 1.95
N LEU A 28 -5.36 5.21 1.62
CA LEU A 28 -4.32 4.62 0.78
C LEU A 28 -3.64 3.42 1.46
N ALA A 29 -3.37 3.51 2.76
CA ALA A 29 -2.84 2.39 3.54
C ALA A 29 -3.84 1.22 3.59
N ALA A 30 -5.14 1.49 3.74
CA ALA A 30 -6.17 0.46 3.70
C ALA A 30 -6.23 -0.21 2.32
N GLN A 31 -6.12 0.56 1.23
CA GLN A 31 -6.01 0.00 -0.12
C GLN A 31 -4.78 -0.89 -0.30
N VAL A 32 -3.64 -0.57 0.33
CA VAL A 32 -2.47 -1.45 0.34
C VAL A 32 -2.76 -2.75 1.10
N VAL A 33 -3.40 -2.68 2.27
CA VAL A 33 -3.81 -3.87 3.04
C VAL A 33 -4.69 -4.79 2.20
N GLU A 34 -5.72 -4.24 1.56
CA GLU A 34 -6.60 -5.01 0.66
C GLU A 34 -5.81 -5.58 -0.51
N LEU A 35 -4.98 -4.79 -1.19
CA LEU A 35 -4.17 -5.25 -2.32
C LEU A 35 -3.27 -6.44 -1.98
N VAL A 36 -2.58 -6.39 -0.82
CA VAL A 36 -1.65 -7.47 -0.42
C VAL A 36 -2.37 -8.69 0.18
N ARG A 37 -3.60 -8.55 0.68
CA ARG A 37 -4.40 -9.66 1.22
C ARG A 37 -5.26 -10.34 0.14
N ASP A 38 -6.01 -9.57 -0.64
CA ASP A 38 -6.89 -10.08 -1.68
C ASP A 38 -6.11 -10.58 -2.90
N GLY A 39 -4.96 -9.95 -3.19
CA GLY A 39 -4.04 -10.44 -4.21
C GLY A 39 -3.42 -11.81 -3.87
N ALA A 40 -3.61 -12.35 -2.66
CA ALA A 40 -3.20 -13.70 -2.29
C ALA A 40 -4.27 -14.75 -2.66
N ALA A 41 -5.52 -14.32 -2.89
CA ALA A 41 -6.64 -15.18 -3.27
C ALA A 41 -6.68 -15.49 -4.78
N GLN A 42 -5.84 -14.84 -5.59
CA GLN A 42 -5.60 -15.18 -6.99
C GLN A 42 -4.31 -16.01 -7.06
N PRO A 43 -4.37 -17.35 -6.90
CA PRO A 43 -3.20 -18.16 -7.13
C PRO A 43 -2.89 -18.10 -8.63
N GLY A 44 -1.85 -17.37 -8.99
CA GLY A 44 -1.19 -17.53 -10.27
C GLY A 44 -0.55 -18.92 -10.29
N VAL A 45 -1.34 -19.97 -10.46
CA VAL A 45 -0.81 -21.33 -10.57
C VAL A 45 -0.35 -21.49 -12.01
N VAL A 46 0.96 -21.53 -12.22
CA VAL A 46 1.53 -21.83 -13.53
C VAL A 46 1.11 -23.24 -13.94
N GLY A 47 0.21 -23.35 -14.92
CA GLY A 47 -0.19 -24.62 -15.52
C GLY A 47 -1.25 -25.44 -14.76
N ALA A 48 -2.02 -24.86 -13.84
CA ALA A 48 -3.17 -25.57 -13.28
C ALA A 48 -4.36 -25.55 -14.25
N ASP A 49 -4.91 -26.73 -14.51
CA ASP A 49 -6.26 -26.87 -15.03
C ASP A 49 -7.24 -26.26 -14.00
N PRO A 50 -8.06 -25.26 -14.37
CA PRO A 50 -8.99 -24.60 -13.45
C PRO A 50 -10.02 -25.56 -12.83
N ASP A 51 -10.21 -26.76 -13.40
CA ASP A 51 -11.08 -27.82 -12.87
C ASP A 51 -10.33 -28.85 -11.99
N ALA A 52 -9.01 -28.72 -11.80
CA ALA A 52 -8.17 -29.70 -11.08
C ALA A 52 -7.81 -29.32 -9.63
N GLY A 53 -8.30 -28.18 -9.12
CA GLY A 53 -8.06 -27.77 -7.73
C GLY A 53 -8.96 -28.53 -6.76
N ASP A 54 -8.52 -29.71 -6.28
CA ASP A 54 -9.22 -30.42 -5.21
C ASP A 54 -9.25 -29.55 -3.92
N PRO A 55 -10.43 -29.11 -3.44
CA PRO A 55 -10.55 -28.28 -2.24
C PRO A 55 -10.00 -28.97 -0.98
N LEU A 56 -9.92 -30.31 -0.97
CA LEU A 56 -9.27 -31.06 0.11
C LEU A 56 -7.73 -30.94 0.07
N ALA A 57 -7.12 -30.82 -1.11
CA ALA A 57 -5.66 -30.68 -1.24
C ALA A 57 -5.16 -29.34 -0.72
N ALA A 58 -5.95 -28.27 -0.87
CA ALA A 58 -5.69 -26.96 -0.25
C ALA A 58 -5.78 -27.03 1.28
N LEU A 59 -6.76 -27.77 1.82
CA LEU A 59 -6.95 -27.95 3.27
C LEU A 59 -5.85 -28.81 3.93
N VAL A 60 -5.28 -29.75 3.17
CA VAL A 60 -4.22 -30.68 3.63
C VAL A 60 -2.81 -30.15 3.32
N GLY A 61 -2.68 -28.93 2.76
CA GLY A 61 -1.40 -28.31 2.46
C GLY A 61 -0.65 -28.92 1.27
N MET A 62 -1.27 -29.81 0.49
CA MET A 62 -0.69 -30.39 -0.72
C MET A 62 -0.67 -29.41 -1.90
N GLY A 63 -1.47 -28.33 -1.84
CA GLY A 63 -1.36 -27.20 -2.76
C GLY A 63 -0.17 -26.27 -2.47
N ALA A 64 0.51 -26.43 -1.33
CA ALA A 64 1.63 -25.60 -0.94
C ALA A 64 2.90 -25.90 -1.76
N ASP A 65 2.97 -27.01 -2.49
CA ASP A 65 4.10 -27.42 -3.35
C ASP A 65 4.03 -26.87 -4.78
N ALA A 66 2.95 -26.16 -5.15
CA ALA A 66 2.85 -25.55 -6.47
C ALA A 66 3.76 -24.32 -6.60
N PRO A 67 4.46 -24.14 -7.74
CA PRO A 67 5.20 -22.91 -8.01
C PRO A 67 4.26 -21.70 -7.98
N LEU A 68 4.67 -20.64 -7.29
CA LEU A 68 3.88 -19.41 -7.21
C LEU A 68 4.23 -18.50 -8.40
N ALA A 69 3.30 -18.27 -9.32
CA ALA A 69 3.54 -17.34 -10.42
C ALA A 69 3.61 -15.89 -9.93
N ARG A 70 4.10 -15.02 -10.82
CA ARG A 70 4.06 -13.57 -10.62
C ARG A 70 2.59 -13.10 -10.51
N PRO A 71 2.27 -12.16 -9.61
CA PRO A 71 0.95 -11.52 -9.59
C PRO A 71 0.62 -10.82 -10.91
N ASP A 72 -0.64 -10.93 -11.36
CA ASP A 72 -1.11 -10.26 -12.58
C ASP A 72 -1.32 -8.75 -12.39
N ASP A 73 -1.68 -8.32 -11.17
CA ASP A 73 -1.78 -6.90 -10.84
C ASP A 73 -0.38 -6.27 -10.85
N PRO A 74 -0.13 -5.23 -11.68
CA PRO A 74 1.20 -4.66 -11.85
C PRO A 74 1.71 -3.95 -10.60
N ALA A 75 0.83 -3.35 -9.80
CA ALA A 75 1.21 -2.71 -8.53
C ALA A 75 1.65 -3.78 -7.53
N LEU A 76 0.87 -4.86 -7.40
CA LEU A 76 1.22 -5.98 -6.53
C LEU A 76 2.52 -6.67 -6.97
N ALA A 77 2.71 -6.87 -8.27
CA ALA A 77 3.95 -7.41 -8.82
C ALA A 77 5.18 -6.52 -8.55
N ARG A 78 4.98 -5.20 -8.43
CA ARG A 78 6.05 -4.26 -8.05
C ARG A 78 6.32 -4.26 -6.56
N LEU A 79 5.29 -4.44 -5.73
CA LEU A 79 5.42 -4.59 -4.28
C LEU A 79 6.07 -5.92 -3.90
N LEU A 80 5.87 -6.97 -4.69
CA LEU A 80 6.35 -8.33 -4.43
C LEU A 80 7.36 -8.76 -5.53
N PRO A 81 8.57 -8.15 -5.56
CA PRO A 81 9.57 -8.52 -6.53
C PRO A 81 10.06 -9.95 -6.29
N ASP A 82 10.41 -10.65 -7.36
CA ASP A 82 10.78 -12.06 -7.33
C ASP A 82 12.28 -12.30 -7.09
N GLY A 83 13.07 -11.24 -6.89
CA GLY A 83 14.48 -11.32 -6.51
C GLY A 83 15.44 -11.71 -7.64
N TYR A 84 14.93 -12.01 -8.83
CA TYR A 84 15.68 -12.40 -10.02
C TYR A 84 15.53 -11.38 -11.14
N GLY A 85 16.36 -11.48 -12.18
CA GLY A 85 16.46 -10.47 -13.25
C GLY A 85 15.24 -10.41 -14.20
N GLY A 86 14.23 -11.25 -13.99
CA GLY A 86 13.06 -11.36 -14.86
C GLY A 86 13.30 -12.18 -16.14
N ASP A 87 14.45 -12.84 -16.28
CA ASP A 87 14.75 -13.72 -17.40
C ASP A 87 13.92 -15.01 -17.34
N GLU A 88 13.33 -15.43 -18.46
CA GLU A 88 12.50 -16.66 -18.52
C GLU A 88 13.25 -17.92 -18.08
N SER A 89 14.58 -17.96 -18.26
CA SER A 89 15.41 -19.08 -17.80
C SER A 89 15.46 -19.24 -16.28
N GLU A 90 15.15 -18.19 -15.52
CA GLU A 90 15.12 -18.17 -14.05
C GLU A 90 13.69 -18.31 -13.49
N ALA A 91 12.68 -18.52 -14.35
CA ALA A 91 11.27 -18.52 -13.93
C ALA A 91 10.94 -19.54 -12.84
N THR A 92 11.58 -20.72 -12.85
CA THR A 92 11.43 -21.74 -11.81
C THR A 92 12.02 -21.30 -10.48
N ASP A 93 13.25 -20.78 -10.50
CA ASP A 93 13.93 -20.28 -9.30
C ASP A 93 13.18 -19.07 -8.69
N ALA A 94 12.64 -18.19 -9.54
CA ALA A 94 11.80 -17.07 -9.14
C ALA A 94 10.49 -17.53 -8.48
N ALA A 95 9.87 -18.61 -8.99
CA ALA A 95 8.65 -19.16 -8.40
C ALA A 95 8.88 -19.80 -7.03
N ASP A 96 10.01 -20.51 -6.86
CA ASP A 96 10.41 -21.07 -5.57
C ASP A 96 10.78 -19.97 -4.56
N PHE A 97 11.49 -18.92 -5.00
CA PHE A 97 11.79 -17.79 -4.14
C PHE A 97 10.52 -17.08 -3.64
N ARG A 98 9.56 -16.81 -4.54
CA ARG A 98 8.26 -16.21 -4.15
C ARG A 98 7.53 -17.09 -3.16
N ARG A 99 7.46 -18.39 -3.40
CA ARG A 99 6.84 -19.35 -2.47
C ARG A 99 7.35 -19.21 -1.03
N TYR A 100 8.65 -18.97 -0.85
CA TYR A 100 9.24 -18.86 0.50
C TYR A 100 9.25 -17.45 1.09
N THR A 101 9.23 -16.40 0.27
CA THR A 101 9.41 -15.02 0.72
C THR A 101 8.15 -14.17 0.67
N GLU A 102 7.30 -14.41 -0.32
CA GLU A 102 6.10 -13.61 -0.58
C GLU A 102 5.11 -13.61 0.59
N PRO A 103 4.80 -14.73 1.27
CA PRO A 103 3.90 -14.73 2.42
C PRO A 103 4.37 -13.78 3.54
N GLY A 104 5.66 -13.83 3.88
CA GLY A 104 6.25 -12.96 4.90
C GLY A 104 6.30 -11.49 4.47
N LEU A 105 6.55 -11.22 3.19
CA LEU A 105 6.51 -9.86 2.64
C LEU A 105 5.09 -9.29 2.68
N ARG A 106 4.07 -10.06 2.30
CA ARG A 106 2.66 -9.63 2.36
C ARG A 106 2.25 -9.31 3.80
N GLU A 107 2.60 -10.17 4.76
CA GLU A 107 2.32 -9.94 6.18
C GLU A 107 3.01 -8.67 6.69
N LEU A 108 4.29 -8.47 6.36
CA LEU A 108 5.04 -7.28 6.75
C LEU A 108 4.42 -6.00 6.19
N LYS A 109 4.05 -5.98 4.90
CA LYS A 109 3.40 -4.83 4.26
C LYS A 109 2.05 -4.53 4.89
N ALA A 110 1.21 -5.54 5.09
CA ALA A 110 -0.09 -5.39 5.73
C ALA A 110 0.05 -4.86 7.16
N THR A 111 1.06 -5.31 7.90
CA THR A 111 1.35 -4.87 9.26
C THR A 111 1.79 -3.40 9.29
N ASN A 112 2.72 -2.99 8.42
CA ASN A 112 3.17 -1.60 8.33
C ASN A 112 2.00 -0.66 8.01
N ALA A 113 1.15 -1.02 7.06
CA ALA A 113 -0.02 -0.24 6.68
C ALA A 113 -1.08 -0.17 7.80
N ALA A 114 -1.35 -1.29 8.48
CA ALA A 114 -2.25 -1.31 9.63
C ALA A 114 -1.71 -0.46 10.80
N ASN A 115 -0.40 -0.50 11.05
CA ASN A 115 0.25 0.31 12.07
C ASN A 115 0.15 1.80 11.75
N LEU A 116 0.34 2.21 10.49
CA LEU A 116 0.12 3.60 10.07
C LEU A 116 -1.30 4.07 10.40
N ILE A 117 -2.32 3.30 10.02
CA ILE A 117 -3.74 3.60 10.32
C ILE A 117 -3.96 3.70 11.83
N THR A 118 -3.35 2.77 12.59
CA THR A 118 -3.46 2.73 14.05
C THR A 118 -2.83 3.96 14.69
N SER A 119 -1.64 4.37 14.26
CA SER A 119 -0.97 5.59 14.74
C SER A 119 -1.80 6.84 14.48
N LEU A 120 -2.46 6.94 13.32
CA LEU A 120 -3.38 8.06 13.02
C LEU A 120 -4.59 8.06 13.96
N LEU A 121 -5.22 6.91 14.18
CA LEU A 121 -6.35 6.78 15.09
C LEU A 121 -5.98 7.11 16.55
N GLU A 122 -4.81 6.64 17.01
CA GLU A 122 -4.30 6.90 18.36
C GLU A 122 -3.96 8.39 18.57
N ALA A 123 -3.51 9.06 17.51
CA ALA A 123 -3.28 10.51 17.50
C ALA A 123 -4.59 11.34 17.42
N GLY A 124 -5.74 10.68 17.26
CA GLY A 124 -7.05 11.32 17.25
C GLY A 124 -7.63 11.64 15.88
N ALA A 125 -7.08 11.07 14.80
CA ALA A 125 -7.64 11.22 13.46
C ALA A 125 -9.08 10.68 13.41
N ASP A 126 -10.02 11.53 12.97
CA ASP A 126 -11.38 11.10 12.69
C ASP A 126 -11.45 10.43 11.31
N LEU A 127 -11.39 9.10 11.32
CA LEU A 127 -11.53 8.27 10.13
C LEU A 127 -12.97 7.83 9.85
N SER A 128 -13.96 8.42 10.53
CA SER A 128 -15.36 8.18 10.18
C SER A 128 -15.64 8.66 8.74
N GLY A 129 -16.51 7.94 8.01
CA GLY A 129 -16.85 8.29 6.63
C GLY A 129 -15.93 7.71 5.54
N LEU A 130 -14.88 6.94 5.87
CA LEU A 130 -14.04 6.21 4.89
C LEU A 130 -14.78 5.16 4.02
N GLY A 131 -16.11 5.07 4.12
CA GLY A 131 -16.98 4.15 3.37
C GLY A 131 -18.10 4.81 2.55
N GLY A 132 -18.01 6.12 2.27
CA GLY A 132 -18.95 6.81 1.38
C GLY A 132 -20.31 7.17 1.99
N ASP A 133 -20.55 6.86 3.27
CA ASP A 133 -21.71 7.38 4.00
C ASP A 133 -21.34 8.75 4.61
N GLN A 134 -21.44 9.78 3.77
CA GLN A 134 -21.38 11.17 4.23
C GLN A 134 -22.65 11.44 5.05
N THR A 135 -22.60 11.13 6.34
CA THR A 135 -23.57 11.70 7.27
C THR A 135 -23.12 13.13 7.55
N ASP A 136 -23.86 14.10 7.01
CA ASP A 136 -23.79 15.51 7.40
C ASP A 136 -24.08 15.64 8.90
N ALA A 137 -23.07 15.37 9.73
CA ALA A 137 -23.10 15.73 11.14
C ALA A 137 -22.98 17.25 11.22
N PRO A 138 -23.80 17.94 12.03
CA PRO A 138 -23.72 19.39 12.17
C PRO A 138 -22.34 19.76 12.71
N GLY A 139 -21.60 20.52 11.91
CA GLY A 139 -20.24 20.95 12.20
C GLY A 139 -20.15 21.72 13.51
N THR A 140 -19.25 21.30 14.38
CA THR A 140 -18.69 22.16 15.42
C THR A 140 -17.91 23.28 14.74
N ASP A 141 -18.15 24.54 15.13
CA ASP A 141 -17.42 25.74 14.67
C ASP A 141 -15.93 25.78 15.09
N ALA A 142 -15.36 24.64 15.47
CA ALA A 142 -13.94 24.49 15.72
C ALA A 142 -13.28 24.16 14.38
N GLU A 143 -12.33 25.00 13.95
CA GLU A 143 -11.38 24.62 12.91
C GLU A 143 -10.84 23.22 13.26
N PRO A 144 -10.93 22.23 12.37
CA PRO A 144 -10.38 20.91 12.65
C PRO A 144 -8.90 21.08 12.93
N ALA A 145 -8.51 20.89 14.19
CA ALA A 145 -7.12 20.85 14.56
C ALA A 145 -6.57 19.57 13.93
N GLY A 146 -5.60 19.71 13.03
CA GLY A 146 -4.92 18.56 12.44
C GLY A 146 -4.37 17.60 13.50
N VAL A 147 -3.91 16.44 13.04
CA VAL A 147 -3.50 15.32 13.87
C VAL A 147 -1.98 15.36 14.05
N ASP A 148 -1.53 15.45 15.30
CA ASP A 148 -0.12 15.36 15.68
C ASP A 148 0.24 13.90 16.03
N VAL A 149 1.06 13.27 15.19
CA VAL A 149 1.49 11.88 15.33
C VAL A 149 2.90 11.83 15.91
N GLU A 150 3.05 11.16 17.05
CA GLU A 150 4.35 10.80 17.62
C GLU A 150 4.71 9.36 17.26
N LEU A 151 5.90 9.15 16.69
CA LEU A 151 6.41 7.86 16.28
C LEU A 151 7.71 7.54 17.01
N ASP A 152 7.82 6.32 17.54
CA ASP A 152 9.10 5.77 17.99
C ASP A 152 9.94 5.29 16.79
N ALA A 153 11.16 4.80 17.06
CA ALA A 153 12.09 4.41 16.00
C ALA A 153 11.56 3.24 15.12
N ASP A 154 10.88 2.27 15.71
CA ASP A 154 10.35 1.11 14.97
C ASP A 154 9.13 1.51 14.13
N ALA A 155 8.28 2.39 14.69
CA ALA A 155 7.12 2.94 13.99
C ALA A 155 7.54 3.81 12.79
N VAL A 156 8.62 4.59 12.91
CA VAL A 156 9.18 5.38 11.79
C VAL A 156 9.57 4.46 10.62
N ASP A 157 10.29 3.38 10.87
CA ASP A 157 10.69 2.45 9.80
C ASP A 157 9.48 1.79 9.13
N GLY A 158 8.46 1.43 9.92
CA GLY A 158 7.19 0.90 9.40
C GLY A 158 6.46 1.92 8.51
N TRP A 159 6.36 3.17 8.95
CA TRP A 159 5.75 4.28 8.21
C TRP A 159 6.48 4.53 6.88
N LEU A 160 7.81 4.66 6.90
CA LEU A 160 8.58 4.91 5.67
C LEU A 160 8.41 3.77 4.64
N ARG A 161 8.37 2.52 5.09
CA ARG A 161 8.09 1.37 4.23
C ARG A 161 6.68 1.43 3.66
N CYS A 162 5.68 1.76 4.48
CA CYS A 162 4.30 1.88 4.03
C CYS A 162 4.12 3.03 3.01
N LEU A 163 4.69 4.21 3.26
CA LEU A 163 4.63 5.33 2.33
C LEU A 163 5.30 4.98 1.00
N THR A 164 6.43 4.28 1.04
CA THR A 164 7.08 3.74 -0.17
C THR A 164 6.17 2.78 -0.92
N ASP A 165 5.48 1.88 -0.22
CA ASP A 165 4.54 0.92 -0.83
C ASP A 165 3.34 1.64 -1.47
N ILE A 166 2.79 2.65 -0.82
CA ILE A 166 1.71 3.50 -1.36
C ILE A 166 2.19 4.21 -2.63
N ARG A 167 3.37 4.85 -2.56
CA ARG A 167 3.96 5.57 -3.71
C ARG A 167 4.20 4.65 -4.88
N LEU A 168 4.73 3.44 -4.65
CA LEU A 168 4.94 2.43 -5.69
C LEU A 168 3.62 1.97 -6.32
N ALA A 169 2.59 1.71 -5.52
CA ALA A 169 1.29 1.28 -6.01
C ALA A 169 0.61 2.37 -6.84
N LEU A 170 0.59 3.62 -6.36
CA LEU A 170 0.03 4.77 -7.07
C LEU A 170 0.78 5.04 -8.37
N GLY A 171 2.11 5.18 -8.32
CA GLY A 171 2.92 5.46 -9.51
C GLY A 171 2.78 4.38 -10.58
N THR A 172 2.63 3.11 -10.19
CA THR A 172 2.40 2.01 -11.15
C THR A 172 1.04 2.11 -11.83
N ARG A 173 -0.02 2.47 -11.10
CA ARG A 173 -1.37 2.60 -11.66
C ARG A 173 -1.52 3.83 -12.53
N LEU A 174 -0.87 4.93 -12.16
CA LEU A 174 -0.82 6.16 -12.95
C LEU A 174 0.07 6.05 -14.20
N GLY A 175 0.95 5.04 -14.22
CA GLY A 175 1.96 4.91 -15.26
C GLY A 175 2.94 6.08 -15.23
N VAL A 176 3.42 6.43 -14.04
CA VAL A 176 4.48 7.44 -13.85
C VAL A 176 5.80 6.86 -14.36
N GLU A 177 6.45 7.59 -15.25
CA GLU A 177 7.74 7.26 -15.83
C GLU A 177 8.82 8.27 -15.41
N GLN A 178 10.07 8.03 -15.79
CA GLN A 178 11.12 9.01 -15.55
C GLN A 178 11.00 10.16 -16.56
N ASP A 179 11.18 11.40 -16.09
CA ASP A 179 11.14 12.63 -16.91
C ASP A 179 9.79 12.88 -17.60
N ASP A 180 8.67 12.51 -16.96
CA ASP A 180 7.31 12.71 -17.48
C ASP A 180 6.57 13.93 -16.90
N ASP A 181 7.27 14.82 -16.17
CA ASP A 181 6.70 16.01 -15.51
C ASP A 181 5.84 16.86 -16.45
N GLU A 182 6.32 17.10 -17.68
CA GLU A 182 5.61 17.92 -18.68
C GLU A 182 4.22 17.34 -19.05
N ARG A 183 4.05 16.01 -18.99
CA ARG A 183 2.76 15.35 -19.27
C ARG A 183 1.73 15.72 -18.21
N TRP A 184 2.14 15.67 -16.94
CA TRP A 184 1.25 15.91 -15.79
C TRP A 184 0.90 17.39 -15.64
N GLU A 185 1.83 18.30 -15.94
CA GLU A 185 1.59 19.75 -15.94
C GLU A 185 0.58 20.21 -17.00
N GLN A 186 0.45 19.46 -18.11
CA GLN A 186 -0.46 19.79 -19.21
C GLN A 186 -1.90 19.32 -18.97
N LEU A 187 -2.14 18.49 -17.95
CA LEU A 187 -3.48 18.02 -17.64
C LEU A 187 -4.35 19.17 -17.09
N PRO A 188 -5.65 19.21 -17.41
CA PRO A 188 -6.60 20.13 -16.79
C PRO A 188 -6.62 20.00 -15.26
N ASP A 189 -6.88 21.09 -14.54
CA ASP A 189 -6.97 21.08 -13.07
C ASP A 189 -8.11 20.21 -12.52
N ASP A 190 -9.14 19.93 -13.32
CA ASP A 190 -10.26 19.05 -12.99
C ASP A 190 -10.04 17.60 -13.45
N ASP A 191 -8.87 17.27 -14.01
CA ASP A 191 -8.54 15.92 -14.41
C ASP A 191 -8.29 15.02 -13.18
N PRO A 192 -9.00 13.88 -13.04
CA PRO A 192 -8.84 13.00 -11.90
C PRO A 192 -7.43 12.40 -11.79
N ASP A 193 -6.75 12.16 -12.92
CA ASP A 193 -5.39 11.60 -12.92
C ASP A 193 -4.39 12.64 -12.44
N LYS A 194 -4.60 13.93 -12.74
CA LYS A 194 -3.80 15.03 -12.18
C LYS A 194 -3.95 15.12 -10.67
N ALA A 195 -5.18 15.03 -10.15
CA ALA A 195 -5.42 15.03 -8.71
C ALA A 195 -4.73 13.85 -8.00
N MET A 196 -4.71 12.66 -8.61
CA MET A 196 -4.00 11.50 -8.06
C MET A 196 -2.48 11.64 -8.20
N HIS A 197 -1.98 12.29 -9.25
CA HIS A 197 -0.57 12.61 -9.41
C HIS A 197 -0.10 13.61 -8.34
N ASP A 198 -0.89 14.64 -8.04
CA ASP A 198 -0.58 15.61 -6.98
C ASP A 198 -0.44 14.90 -5.61
N VAL A 199 -1.26 13.88 -5.35
CA VAL A 199 -1.11 13.01 -4.16
C VAL A 199 0.18 12.20 -4.21
N TYR A 200 0.52 11.63 -5.37
CA TYR A 200 1.79 10.91 -5.55
C TYR A 200 3.01 11.80 -5.32
N ASP A 201 2.98 13.06 -5.77
CA ASP A 201 4.07 14.02 -5.56
C ASP A 201 4.18 14.49 -4.11
N TRP A 202 3.06 14.58 -3.40
CA TRP A 202 3.04 14.94 -1.99
C TRP A 202 3.64 13.88 -1.06
N LEU A 203 3.49 12.58 -1.39
CA LEU A 203 3.97 11.43 -0.60
C LEU A 203 5.50 11.30 -0.56
#